data_AF-A0A3A5VDB0-F1
#
_entry.id   AF-A0A3A5VDB0-F1
#
_cell.length_a   1.000
_cell.length_b   1.000
_cell.length_c   1.000
_cell.angle_alpha   90.00
_cell.angle_beta   90.00
_cell.angle_gamma   90.00
#
_symmetry.space_group_name_H-M   'P 1'
#
loop_
_entity.id
_entity.type
_entity.pdbx_description
1 polymer ?
#
loop_
_entity_poly.entity_id
_entity_poly.type
_entity_poly.pdbx_seq_one_letter_code
_entity_poly.pdbx_strand_id
1 'polypeptide(L)'
;MTAQTWLTVDSDDLRHLPVYQGHPTRSTTQYDGGEGILSTRFRNGWNGFVQWMQGHNASVTLFVISDLLEQEDFSSLFKDALNQFSGRLTIGCHGHTHRSWSAWGEDKAGFAAMLRESTALLKHHAGEAFRPYFRAPSGYVAPWMAEALATAGYKVDSSVNPSWLVRKKAAGHRWNDVTEAMNASGLVERPWLTAWSLPVNGPALFKFPLSLLARRAWRRTGPALTESEMYRVENGKYDHRTVYCHILDFARNEGRWVPPLNLPRA
;
A
#
# COMPACT_ATOMS: atom_id res chain seq x y z
N MET A 1 13.04 -2.89 -23.39
CA MET A 1 13.01 -3.74 -22.17
C MET A 1 11.66 -3.55 -21.50
N THR A 2 11.01 -4.61 -21.00
CA THR A 2 9.77 -4.47 -20.23
C THR A 2 10.07 -3.83 -18.88
N ALA A 3 9.29 -2.83 -18.46
CA ALA A 3 9.44 -2.20 -17.15
C ALA A 3 9.35 -3.25 -16.03
N GLN A 4 10.23 -3.14 -15.02
CA GLN A 4 10.24 -4.01 -13.85
C GLN A 4 8.98 -3.77 -13.00
N THR A 5 8.67 -4.72 -12.13
CA THR A 5 7.46 -4.68 -11.31
C THR A 5 7.82 -4.41 -9.86
N TRP A 6 7.27 -3.34 -9.29
CA TRP A 6 7.32 -3.11 -7.85
C TRP A 6 6.08 -3.70 -7.20
N LEU A 7 6.29 -4.73 -6.37
CA LEU A 7 5.22 -5.44 -5.67
C LEU A 7 4.95 -4.76 -4.33
N THR A 8 3.69 -4.39 -4.11
CA THR A 8 3.29 -3.69 -2.90
C THR A 8 2.06 -4.33 -2.29
N VAL A 9 1.96 -4.30 -0.96
CA VAL A 9 0.84 -4.87 -0.20
C VAL A 9 0.41 -3.88 0.87
N ASP A 10 -0.89 -3.71 1.07
CA ASP A 10 -1.44 -2.85 2.11
C ASP A 10 -1.96 -3.70 3.28
N SER A 11 -1.67 -3.28 4.51
CA SER A 11 -1.96 -4.04 5.73
C SER A 11 -3.39 -3.85 6.27
N ASP A 12 -4.36 -3.45 5.44
CA ASP A 12 -5.74 -3.24 5.86
C ASP A 12 -6.31 -4.49 6.54
N ASP A 13 -6.69 -4.37 7.81
CA ASP A 13 -7.68 -5.26 8.46
C ASP A 13 -9.13 -4.79 8.21
N LEU A 14 -10.13 -5.62 8.54
CA LEU A 14 -11.55 -5.36 8.41
C LEU A 14 -11.93 -4.02 9.04
N ARG A 15 -11.43 -3.69 10.24
CA ARG A 15 -11.71 -2.41 10.90
C ARG A 15 -11.27 -1.20 10.06
N HIS A 16 -10.27 -1.35 9.19
CA HIS A 16 -9.76 -0.28 8.32
C HIS A 16 -10.56 -0.10 7.04
N LEU A 17 -11.52 -0.99 6.75
CA LEU A 17 -12.35 -0.82 5.57
C LEU A 17 -13.15 0.48 5.68
N PRO A 18 -13.31 1.25 4.59
CA PRO A 18 -13.93 2.58 4.67
C PRO A 18 -15.36 2.62 5.19
N VAL A 19 -16.06 1.47 5.20
CA VAL A 19 -17.41 1.33 5.78
C VAL A 19 -17.40 1.50 7.31
N TYR A 20 -16.29 1.16 7.95
CA TYR A 20 -16.13 1.22 9.40
C TYR A 20 -15.41 2.49 9.86
N GLN A 21 -14.34 2.91 9.18
CA GLN A 21 -13.60 4.11 9.58
C GLN A 21 -12.86 4.83 8.45
N GLY A 22 -12.35 6.01 8.77
CA GLY A 22 -11.37 6.74 7.97
C GLY A 22 -11.92 7.63 6.85
N HIS A 23 -13.18 7.51 6.43
CA HIS A 23 -13.74 8.30 5.31
C HIS A 23 -15.05 9.02 5.68
N PRO A 24 -15.18 10.33 5.43
CA PRO A 24 -16.25 11.16 6.00
C PRO A 24 -17.68 10.71 5.67
N THR A 25 -17.89 10.22 4.45
CA THR A 25 -19.23 9.82 3.99
C THR A 25 -19.43 8.31 3.81
N ARG A 26 -18.40 7.51 4.11
CA ARG A 26 -18.45 6.05 3.91
C ARG A 26 -18.40 5.30 5.23
N SER A 27 -17.82 5.89 6.27
CA SER A 27 -17.76 5.31 7.61
C SER A 27 -19.13 5.44 8.28
N THR A 28 -20.02 4.50 7.93
CA THR A 28 -21.45 4.51 8.28
C THR A 28 -21.84 3.41 9.24
N THR A 29 -20.91 2.51 9.58
CA THR A 29 -21.18 1.31 10.38
C THR A 29 -20.12 1.17 11.46
N GLN A 30 -20.52 0.85 12.68
CA GLN A 30 -19.57 0.51 13.73
C GLN A 30 -18.97 -0.88 13.45
N TYR A 31 -17.67 -1.03 13.64
CA TYR A 31 -17.04 -2.35 13.59
C TYR A 31 -17.39 -3.12 14.86
N ASP A 32 -17.86 -4.35 14.72
CA ASP A 32 -18.34 -5.23 15.78
C ASP A 32 -17.29 -6.27 16.24
N GLY A 33 -16.09 -6.23 15.67
CA GLY A 33 -14.96 -7.05 16.13
C GLY A 33 -14.34 -6.50 17.41
N GLY A 34 -13.57 -7.34 18.11
CA GLY A 34 -12.88 -6.96 19.33
C GLY A 34 -11.88 -5.82 19.10
N GLU A 35 -11.93 -4.80 19.93
CA GLU A 35 -10.91 -3.75 19.95
C GLU A 35 -9.54 -4.35 20.29
N GLY A 36 -8.49 -3.89 19.60
CA GLY A 36 -7.13 -4.35 19.84
C GLY A 36 -6.83 -5.79 19.41
N ILE A 37 -7.72 -6.45 18.65
CA ILE A 37 -7.53 -7.83 18.18
C ILE A 37 -7.61 -7.88 16.66
N LEU A 38 -6.65 -8.56 16.03
CA LEU A 38 -6.70 -8.85 14.60
C LEU A 38 -7.90 -9.73 14.24
N SER A 39 -8.60 -9.39 13.17
CA SER A 39 -9.69 -10.24 12.69
C SER A 39 -9.18 -11.62 12.24
N THR A 40 -10.02 -12.65 12.39
CA THR A 40 -9.72 -14.00 11.87
C THR A 40 -9.36 -13.97 10.38
N ARG A 41 -10.02 -13.10 9.62
CA ARG A 41 -9.76 -12.95 8.19
C ARG A 41 -8.38 -12.35 7.92
N PHE A 42 -7.95 -11.38 8.72
CA PHE A 42 -6.60 -10.83 8.61
C PHE A 42 -5.54 -11.88 8.94
N ARG A 43 -5.71 -12.64 10.02
CA ARG A 43 -4.79 -13.73 10.38
C ARG A 43 -4.66 -14.76 9.26
N ASN A 44 -5.77 -15.15 8.64
CA ASN A 44 -5.76 -16.04 7.47
C ASN A 44 -5.06 -15.40 6.26
N GLY A 45 -5.27 -14.10 6.04
CA GLY A 45 -4.58 -13.34 4.99
C GLY A 45 -3.08 -13.24 5.23
N TRP A 46 -2.66 -13.00 6.47
CA TRP A 46 -1.27 -12.95 6.87
C TRP A 46 -0.56 -14.29 6.61
N ASN A 47 -1.19 -15.39 7.00
CA ASN A 47 -0.67 -16.73 6.71
C ASN A 47 -0.51 -16.98 5.20
N GLY A 48 -1.51 -16.60 4.39
CA GLY A 48 -1.42 -16.70 2.93
C GLY A 48 -0.32 -15.80 2.33
N PHE A 49 -0.13 -14.60 2.88
CA PHE A 49 0.95 -13.69 2.49
C PHE A 49 2.33 -14.29 2.79
N VAL A 50 2.53 -14.85 3.99
CA VAL A 50 3.77 -15.53 4.39
C VAL A 50 4.06 -16.72 3.47
N GLN A 51 3.06 -17.57 3.22
CA GLN A 51 3.20 -18.70 2.29
C GLN A 51 3.55 -18.25 0.86
N TRP A 52 2.96 -17.16 0.39
CA TRP A 52 3.28 -16.59 -0.91
C TRP A 52 4.72 -16.06 -0.97
N MET A 53 5.17 -15.32 0.05
CA MET A 53 6.55 -14.80 0.18
C MET A 53 7.61 -15.91 0.24
N GLN A 54 7.27 -17.09 0.76
CA GLN A 54 8.13 -18.28 0.74
C GLN A 54 8.29 -18.89 -0.66
N GLY A 55 7.32 -18.68 -1.55
CA GLY A 55 7.29 -19.30 -2.88
C GLY A 55 8.14 -18.59 -3.94
N HIS A 56 8.76 -17.45 -3.64
CA HIS A 56 9.54 -16.67 -4.58
C HIS A 56 10.65 -15.84 -3.90
N ASN A 57 11.61 -15.36 -4.69
CA ASN A 57 12.70 -14.49 -4.21
C ASN A 57 12.51 -13.00 -4.53
N ALA A 58 11.36 -12.60 -5.10
CA ALA A 58 11.04 -11.19 -5.32
C ALA A 58 10.91 -10.41 -4.00
N SER A 59 11.25 -9.12 -4.04
CA SER A 59 11.04 -8.19 -2.94
C SER A 59 9.66 -7.57 -2.97
N VAL A 60 9.13 -7.29 -1.78
CA VAL A 60 7.79 -6.73 -1.56
C VAL A 60 7.87 -5.56 -0.59
N THR A 61 7.15 -4.49 -0.89
CA THR A 61 6.91 -3.41 0.07
C THR A 61 5.55 -3.59 0.74
N LEU A 62 5.54 -3.79 2.06
CA LEU A 62 4.34 -3.77 2.87
C LEU A 62 4.12 -2.35 3.41
N PHE A 63 3.04 -1.69 2.99
CA PHE A 63 2.58 -0.44 3.57
C PHE A 63 1.74 -0.76 4.81
N VAL A 64 2.26 -0.36 5.97
CA VAL A 64 1.70 -0.71 7.27
C VAL A 64 0.89 0.46 7.83
N ILE A 65 -0.34 0.16 8.23
CA ILE A 65 -1.18 1.03 9.05
C ILE A 65 -0.65 0.92 10.49
N SER A 66 -0.08 2.01 11.02
CA SER A 66 0.79 1.91 12.20
C SER A 66 0.08 1.57 13.50
N ASP A 67 -1.24 1.83 13.61
CA ASP A 67 -2.01 1.44 14.80
C ASP A 67 -2.11 -0.09 14.99
N LEU A 68 -1.81 -0.88 13.96
CA LEU A 68 -1.68 -2.34 14.09
C LEU A 68 -0.50 -2.70 14.98
N LEU A 69 0.58 -1.90 14.99
CA LEU A 69 1.77 -2.17 15.80
C LEU A 69 1.53 -1.97 17.30
N GLU A 70 0.44 -1.30 17.66
CA GLU A 70 0.00 -1.17 19.05
C GLU A 70 -0.66 -2.45 19.57
N GLN A 71 -0.97 -3.39 18.67
CA GLN A 71 -1.50 -4.71 19.01
C GLN A 71 -0.36 -5.72 19.15
N GLU A 72 -0.32 -6.43 20.27
CA GLU A 72 0.75 -7.40 20.56
C GLU A 72 0.77 -8.54 19.54
N ASP A 73 -0.40 -9.01 19.12
CA ASP A 73 -0.53 -10.11 18.16
C ASP A 73 0.02 -9.74 16.77
N PHE A 74 -0.30 -8.55 16.25
CA PHE A 74 0.30 -8.07 15.00
C PHE A 74 1.79 -7.81 15.14
N SER A 75 2.23 -7.16 16.22
CA SER A 75 3.65 -6.86 16.44
C SER A 75 4.53 -8.12 16.44
N SER A 76 4.03 -9.22 17.03
CA SER A 76 4.70 -10.52 16.98
C SER A 76 4.78 -11.08 15.56
N LEU A 77 3.64 -11.16 14.86
CA LEU A 77 3.55 -11.63 13.47
C LEU A 77 4.45 -10.82 12.52
N PHE A 78 4.49 -9.51 12.72
CA PHE A 78 5.27 -8.57 11.93
C PHE A 78 6.77 -8.80 12.13
N LYS A 79 7.23 -8.95 13.37
CA LYS A 79 8.63 -9.25 13.69
C LYS A 79 9.08 -10.57 13.08
N ASP A 80 8.25 -11.61 13.15
CA ASP A 80 8.55 -12.91 12.55
C ASP A 80 8.72 -12.81 11.03
N ALA A 81 7.82 -12.08 10.36
CA ALA A 81 7.92 -11.86 8.91
C ALA A 81 9.18 -11.05 8.53
N LEU A 82 9.57 -10.04 9.30
CA LEU A 82 10.80 -9.29 9.07
C LEU A 82 12.05 -10.16 9.21
N ASN A 83 12.10 -11.03 10.22
CA ASN A 83 13.20 -11.97 10.41
C ASN A 83 13.26 -12.99 9.27
N GLN A 84 12.11 -13.53 8.87
CA GLN A 84 12.02 -14.58 7.85
C GLN A 84 12.33 -14.06 6.44
N PHE A 85 11.95 -12.82 6.13
CA PHE A 85 12.07 -12.22 4.80
C PHE A 85 13.01 -11.02 4.76
N SER A 86 14.03 -11.03 5.64
CA SER A 86 15.05 -9.99 5.69
C SER A 86 15.63 -9.72 4.29
N GLY A 87 15.82 -8.45 3.96
CA GLY A 87 16.25 -7.99 2.63
C GLY A 87 15.16 -7.98 1.56
N ARG A 88 14.16 -8.87 1.65
CA ARG A 88 13.04 -8.97 0.69
C ARG A 88 11.78 -8.24 1.12
N LEU A 89 11.61 -7.95 2.40
CA LEU A 89 10.46 -7.21 2.93
C LEU A 89 10.86 -5.78 3.31
N THR A 90 10.33 -4.80 2.57
CA THR A 90 10.46 -3.38 2.87
C THR A 90 9.19 -2.85 3.52
N ILE A 91 9.32 -1.96 4.50
CA ILE A 91 8.19 -1.40 5.23
C ILE A 91 7.99 0.07 4.87
N GLY A 92 6.80 0.40 4.38
CA GLY A 92 6.35 1.77 4.13
C GLY A 92 5.20 2.18 5.07
N CYS A 93 4.89 3.47 5.11
CA CYS A 93 3.81 4.02 5.92
C CYS A 93 2.49 4.03 5.17
N HIS A 94 1.44 3.48 5.78
CA HIS A 94 0.06 3.56 5.31
C HIS A 94 -0.82 4.43 6.23
N GLY A 95 -0.20 5.38 6.93
CA GLY A 95 -0.84 6.21 7.95
C GLY A 95 -1.09 5.49 9.28
N HIS A 96 -1.78 6.16 10.20
CA HIS A 96 -1.99 5.64 11.55
C HIS A 96 -3.25 4.78 11.70
N THR A 97 -4.44 5.35 11.45
CA THR A 97 -5.76 4.67 11.59
C THR A 97 -6.50 4.51 10.26
N HIS A 98 -5.75 4.55 9.15
CA HIS A 98 -6.28 4.50 7.79
C HIS A 98 -7.26 5.66 7.44
N ARG A 99 -7.06 6.84 8.05
CA ARG A 99 -7.79 8.08 7.69
C ARG A 99 -7.50 8.53 6.26
N SER A 100 -8.54 8.68 5.44
CA SER A 100 -8.49 9.22 4.08
C SER A 100 -8.34 10.75 4.10
N TRP A 101 -7.17 11.26 4.47
CA TRP A 101 -6.91 12.68 4.76
C TRP A 101 -7.54 13.68 3.80
N SER A 102 -7.23 13.58 2.51
CA SER A 102 -7.74 14.52 1.51
C SER A 102 -9.25 14.45 1.28
N ALA A 103 -9.94 13.39 1.73
CA ALA A 103 -11.40 13.31 1.67
C ALA A 103 -12.09 14.21 2.69
N TRP A 104 -11.42 14.54 3.81
CA TRP A 104 -11.95 15.37 4.91
C TRP A 104 -11.73 16.86 4.68
N GLY A 105 -10.96 17.25 3.66
CA GLY A 105 -10.46 18.61 3.45
C GLY A 105 -8.97 18.72 3.78
N GLU A 106 -8.42 19.92 3.60
CA GLU A 106 -7.02 20.20 3.90
C GLU A 106 -6.80 20.30 5.42
N ASP A 107 -5.89 19.47 5.94
CA ASP A 107 -5.47 19.44 7.35
C ASP A 107 -3.98 19.11 7.42
N LYS A 108 -3.15 20.08 7.00
CA LYS A 108 -1.69 19.93 6.95
C LYS A 108 -1.09 19.59 8.32
N ALA A 109 -1.55 20.26 9.38
CA ALA A 109 -1.03 20.08 10.73
C ALA A 109 -1.37 18.70 11.30
N GLY A 110 -2.64 18.27 11.17
CA GLY A 110 -3.05 16.93 11.58
C GLY A 110 -2.33 15.85 10.78
N PHE A 111 -2.18 16.03 9.47
CA PHE A 111 -1.47 15.08 8.62
C PHE A 111 0.00 14.96 9.01
N ALA A 112 0.70 16.08 9.25
CA ALA A 112 2.08 16.08 9.71
C ALA A 112 2.25 15.44 11.08
N ALA A 113 1.32 15.68 12.02
CA ALA A 113 1.33 15.03 13.33
C ALA A 113 1.20 13.51 13.20
N MET A 114 0.28 13.04 12.35
CA MET A 114 0.10 11.62 12.06
C MET A 114 1.35 11.01 11.41
N LEU A 115 1.96 11.68 10.44
CA LEU A 115 3.20 11.18 9.80
C LEU A 115 4.31 10.99 10.84
N ARG A 116 4.49 11.94 11.76
CA ARG A 116 5.49 11.85 12.83
C ARG A 116 5.24 10.64 13.74
N GLU A 117 4.01 10.46 14.19
CA GLU A 117 3.60 9.35 15.05
C GLU A 117 3.78 7.99 14.36
N SER A 118 3.20 7.83 13.16
CA SER A 118 3.33 6.60 12.37
C SER A 118 4.79 6.28 12.05
N THR A 119 5.59 7.27 11.67
CA THR A 119 7.01 7.04 11.38
C THR A 119 7.80 6.61 12.63
N ALA A 120 7.47 7.14 13.80
CA ALA A 120 8.13 6.73 15.04
C ALA A 120 7.84 5.25 15.36
N LEU A 121 6.57 4.83 15.30
CA LEU A 121 6.16 3.44 15.49
C LEU A 121 6.81 2.52 14.45
N LEU A 122 6.74 2.88 13.17
CA LEU A 122 7.30 2.06 12.10
C LEU A 122 8.82 1.89 12.22
N LYS A 123 9.56 2.97 12.54
CA LYS A 123 11.01 2.87 12.77
C LYS A 123 11.34 1.99 13.97
N HIS A 124 10.56 2.11 15.05
CA HIS A 124 10.77 1.30 16.25
C HIS A 124 10.60 -0.20 15.97
N HIS A 125 9.54 -0.59 15.26
CA HIS A 125 9.24 -2.01 15.01
C HIS A 125 9.97 -2.59 13.79
N ALA A 126 10.18 -1.81 12.72
CA ALA A 126 10.75 -2.31 11.47
C ALA A 126 12.26 -2.14 11.34
N GLY A 127 12.88 -1.28 12.14
CA GLY A 127 14.33 -1.03 12.10
C GLY A 127 14.82 -0.73 10.68
N GLU A 128 15.82 -1.48 10.23
CA GLU A 128 16.43 -1.31 8.91
C GLU A 128 15.53 -1.65 7.72
N ALA A 129 14.41 -2.34 7.94
CA ALA A 129 13.44 -2.62 6.88
C ALA A 129 12.56 -1.40 6.55
N PHE A 130 12.49 -0.41 7.44
CA PHE A 130 11.75 0.83 7.19
C PHE A 130 12.37 1.61 6.02
N ARG A 131 11.53 2.04 5.09
CA ARG A 131 11.87 3.06 4.11
C ARG A 131 10.87 4.21 4.22
N PRO A 132 11.29 5.45 3.95
CA PRO A 132 10.44 6.62 4.03
C PRO A 132 9.54 6.71 2.79
N TYR A 133 8.73 5.66 2.59
CA TYR A 133 7.76 5.51 1.51
C TYR A 133 6.37 5.67 2.09
N PHE A 134 5.51 6.40 1.39
CA PHE A 134 4.15 6.65 1.82
C PHE A 134 3.15 6.08 0.82
N ARG A 135 2.01 5.64 1.35
CA ARG A 135 0.80 5.40 0.59
C ARG A 135 -0.38 5.95 1.35
N ALA A 136 -1.14 6.81 0.70
CA ALA A 136 -2.35 7.40 1.25
C ALA A 136 -3.42 6.32 1.50
N PRO A 137 -4.02 6.28 2.70
CA PRO A 137 -5.16 5.44 3.00
C PRO A 137 -6.25 5.52 1.92
N SER A 138 -6.72 4.36 1.47
CA SER A 138 -7.70 4.24 0.40
C SER A 138 -7.33 4.95 -0.93
N GLY A 139 -6.08 5.38 -1.12
CA GLY A 139 -5.60 6.13 -2.28
C GLY A 139 -6.14 7.56 -2.39
N TYR A 140 -6.62 8.15 -1.28
CA TYR A 140 -7.08 9.55 -1.25
C TYR A 140 -5.91 10.49 -1.01
N VAL A 141 -5.43 11.14 -2.07
CA VAL A 141 -4.26 12.02 -2.04
C VAL A 141 -4.55 13.35 -2.76
N ALA A 142 -3.96 14.44 -2.26
CA ALA A 142 -4.12 15.78 -2.82
C ALA A 142 -2.78 16.52 -2.89
N PRO A 143 -2.64 17.55 -3.74
CA PRO A 143 -1.38 18.29 -3.91
C PRO A 143 -0.80 18.86 -2.60
N TRP A 144 -1.65 19.34 -1.69
CA TRP A 144 -1.22 19.94 -0.42
C TRP A 144 -0.47 18.96 0.50
N MET A 145 -0.62 17.65 0.29
CA MET A 145 0.03 16.61 1.10
C MET A 145 1.53 16.46 0.78
N ALA A 146 1.95 16.86 -0.42
CA ALA A 146 3.32 16.64 -0.91
C ALA A 146 4.38 17.34 -0.02
N GLU A 147 4.15 18.60 0.34
CA GLU A 147 5.04 19.38 1.20
C GLU A 147 5.18 18.75 2.60
N ALA A 148 4.07 18.27 3.16
CA ALA A 148 4.07 17.61 4.48
C ALA A 148 4.84 16.28 4.45
N LEU A 149 4.71 15.50 3.37
CA LEU A 149 5.47 14.28 3.16
C LEU A 149 6.97 14.57 3.03
N ALA A 150 7.35 15.54 2.20
CA ALA A 150 8.75 15.94 2.02
C ALA A 150 9.36 16.41 3.35
N THR A 151 8.64 17.25 4.10
CA THR A 151 9.08 17.78 5.40
C THR A 151 9.27 16.66 6.44
N ALA A 152 8.42 15.64 6.39
CA ALA A 152 8.56 14.45 7.24
C ALA A 152 9.68 13.48 6.76
N GLY A 153 10.37 13.81 5.67
CA GLY A 153 11.49 13.04 5.13
C GLY A 153 11.08 11.89 4.20
N TYR A 154 9.83 11.84 3.75
CA TYR A 154 9.39 10.86 2.76
C TYR A 154 10.00 11.14 1.40
N LYS A 155 10.40 10.06 0.71
CA LYS A 155 11.06 10.13 -0.60
C LYS A 155 10.20 9.60 -1.74
N VAL A 156 9.27 8.70 -1.42
CA VAL A 156 8.43 8.02 -2.40
C VAL A 156 6.99 8.11 -1.95
N ASP A 157 6.10 8.50 -2.86
CA ASP A 157 4.66 8.30 -2.72
C ASP A 157 4.18 7.24 -3.72
N SER A 158 3.19 6.46 -3.30
CA SER A 158 2.52 5.47 -4.15
C SER A 158 1.03 5.50 -3.90
N SER A 159 0.43 6.66 -4.18
CA SER A 159 -0.99 6.91 -3.94
C SER A 159 -1.76 7.21 -5.22
N VAL A 160 -1.09 7.64 -6.29
CA VAL A 160 -1.75 8.02 -7.54
C VAL A 160 -2.26 6.79 -8.27
N ASN A 161 -3.55 6.80 -8.60
CA ASN A 161 -4.16 5.80 -9.48
C ASN A 161 -4.69 6.50 -10.73
N PRO A 162 -3.94 6.50 -11.85
CA PRO A 162 -4.26 7.27 -13.06
C PRO A 162 -5.43 6.66 -13.87
N SER A 163 -6.49 6.27 -13.18
CA SER A 163 -7.73 5.75 -13.73
C SER A 163 -8.86 6.76 -13.56
N TRP A 164 -9.70 6.86 -14.60
CA TRP A 164 -10.84 7.78 -14.60
C TRP A 164 -11.91 7.40 -13.58
N LEU A 165 -12.11 6.12 -13.27
CA LEU A 165 -13.13 5.63 -12.32
C LEU A 165 -12.88 6.12 -10.89
N VAL A 166 -11.63 6.37 -10.55
CA VAL A 166 -11.23 6.73 -9.19
C VAL A 166 -10.72 8.17 -9.09
N ARG A 167 -10.89 9.00 -10.12
CA ARG A 167 -10.46 10.42 -10.15
C ARG A 167 -10.91 11.23 -8.93
N LYS A 168 -12.05 10.90 -8.34
CA LYS A 168 -12.55 11.54 -7.11
C LYS A 168 -11.59 11.41 -5.91
N LYS A 169 -10.71 10.41 -5.93
CA LYS A 169 -9.70 10.19 -4.89
C LYS A 169 -8.53 11.18 -4.98
N ALA A 170 -8.42 11.95 -6.06
CA ALA A 170 -7.55 13.12 -6.15
C ALA A 170 -8.17 14.37 -5.47
N ALA A 171 -9.22 14.20 -4.66
CA ALA A 171 -9.87 15.24 -3.85
C ALA A 171 -10.25 16.52 -4.61
N GLY A 172 -10.81 16.38 -5.81
CA GLY A 172 -11.21 17.51 -6.65
C GLY A 172 -10.13 18.01 -7.62
N HIS A 173 -8.91 17.48 -7.54
CA HIS A 173 -7.80 17.75 -8.45
C HIS A 173 -7.70 16.69 -9.56
N ARG A 174 -6.82 16.93 -10.54
CA ARG A 174 -6.39 15.91 -11.51
C ARG A 174 -5.23 15.12 -10.91
N TRP A 175 -5.07 13.86 -11.36
CA TRP A 175 -3.92 13.04 -10.96
C TRP A 175 -2.57 13.70 -11.29
N ASN A 176 -2.49 14.39 -12.43
CA ASN A 176 -1.28 15.12 -12.81
C ASN A 176 -0.95 16.24 -11.82
N ASP A 177 -1.94 16.93 -11.27
CA ASP A 177 -1.69 18.01 -10.29
C ASP A 177 -1.06 17.44 -9.01
N VAL A 178 -1.47 16.22 -8.61
CA VAL A 178 -0.86 15.50 -7.48
C VAL A 178 0.58 15.10 -7.81
N THR A 179 0.81 14.48 -8.97
CA THR A 179 2.15 14.06 -9.40
C THR A 179 3.12 15.24 -9.54
N GLU A 180 2.65 16.38 -10.08
CA GLU A 180 3.43 17.62 -10.18
C GLU A 180 3.80 18.15 -8.81
N ALA A 181 2.87 18.16 -7.84
CA ALA A 181 3.16 18.60 -6.48
C ALA A 181 4.15 17.68 -5.75
N MET A 182 4.04 16.36 -5.93
CA MET A 182 5.01 15.39 -5.40
C MET A 182 6.41 15.66 -5.97
N ASN A 183 6.52 15.79 -7.29
CA ASN A 183 7.79 16.07 -7.96
C ASN A 183 8.39 17.41 -7.54
N ALA A 184 7.56 18.47 -7.45
CA ALA A 184 7.99 19.80 -7.03
C ALA A 184 8.49 19.82 -5.57
N SER A 185 7.98 18.92 -4.74
CA SER A 185 8.41 18.72 -3.35
C SER A 185 9.58 17.74 -3.21
N GLY A 186 10.13 17.23 -4.32
CA GLY A 186 11.27 16.32 -4.34
C GLY A 186 10.93 14.85 -4.05
N LEU A 187 9.65 14.47 -4.05
CA LEU A 187 9.23 13.08 -3.96
C LEU A 187 9.21 12.41 -5.33
N VAL A 188 9.47 11.11 -5.36
CA VAL A 188 9.23 10.26 -6.52
C VAL A 188 7.85 9.63 -6.40
N GLU A 189 6.92 10.02 -7.27
CA GLU A 189 5.62 9.35 -7.37
C GLU A 189 5.73 8.03 -8.13
N ARG A 190 5.11 6.98 -7.59
CA ARG A 190 5.04 5.64 -8.18
C ARG A 190 3.59 5.26 -8.41
N PRO A 191 2.99 5.74 -9.51
CA PRO A 191 1.57 5.56 -9.78
C PRO A 191 1.24 4.09 -9.99
N TRP A 192 0.04 3.71 -9.59
CA TRP A 192 -0.43 2.35 -9.74
C TRP A 192 -0.67 1.98 -11.21
N LEU A 193 -0.39 0.72 -11.54
CA LEU A 193 -0.70 0.18 -12.85
C LEU A 193 -2.19 0.39 -13.19
N THR A 194 -2.45 0.82 -14.41
CA THR A 194 -3.78 0.85 -15.01
C THR A 194 -3.77 0.12 -16.35
N ALA A 195 -4.93 -0.31 -16.83
CA ALA A 195 -5.08 -0.86 -18.17
C ALA A 195 -6.26 -0.18 -18.85
N TRP A 196 -6.03 0.45 -20.00
CA TRP A 196 -7.04 1.25 -20.71
C TRP A 196 -7.71 2.28 -19.78
N SER A 197 -6.91 2.94 -18.92
CA SER A 197 -7.36 3.90 -17.92
C SER A 197 -8.34 3.33 -16.87
N LEU A 198 -8.44 2.00 -16.76
CA LEU A 198 -9.20 1.28 -15.73
C LEU A 198 -8.27 0.82 -14.60
N PRO A 199 -8.77 0.75 -13.36
CA PRO A 199 -7.96 0.27 -12.24
C PRO A 199 -7.76 -1.24 -12.40
N VAL A 200 -6.55 -1.72 -12.11
CA VAL A 200 -6.23 -3.16 -12.15
C VAL A 200 -5.69 -3.71 -10.83
N ASN A 201 -5.71 -2.90 -9.77
CA ASN A 201 -5.19 -3.27 -8.46
C ASN A 201 -6.30 -3.34 -7.40
N GLY A 202 -6.00 -3.90 -6.23
CA GLY A 202 -6.93 -4.01 -5.12
C GLY A 202 -8.27 -4.67 -5.53
N PRO A 203 -9.44 -4.05 -5.28
CA PRO A 203 -10.73 -4.67 -5.58
C PRO A 203 -10.95 -5.04 -7.05
N ALA A 204 -10.24 -4.39 -7.99
CA ALA A 204 -10.36 -4.68 -9.41
C ALA A 204 -9.93 -6.11 -9.76
N LEU A 205 -9.05 -6.75 -8.98
CA LEU A 205 -8.62 -8.14 -9.17
C LEU A 205 -9.75 -9.18 -9.01
N PHE A 206 -10.85 -8.76 -8.38
CA PHE A 206 -11.93 -9.65 -7.95
C PHE A 206 -13.31 -9.28 -8.53
N LYS A 207 -13.55 -8.00 -8.83
CA LYS A 207 -14.85 -7.54 -9.33
C LYS A 207 -15.00 -7.81 -10.83
N PHE A 208 -15.97 -8.64 -11.21
CA PHE A 208 -16.31 -8.83 -12.63
C PHE A 208 -16.99 -7.56 -13.20
N PRO A 209 -16.68 -7.13 -14.44
CA PRO A 209 -15.73 -7.73 -15.39
C PRO A 209 -14.28 -7.26 -15.24
N LEU A 210 -13.99 -6.27 -14.38
CA LEU A 210 -12.65 -5.70 -14.17
C LEU A 210 -11.59 -6.76 -13.83
N SER A 211 -11.96 -7.83 -13.14
CA SER A 211 -11.06 -8.91 -12.74
C SER A 211 -10.39 -9.63 -13.91
N LEU A 212 -11.07 -9.74 -15.06
CA LEU A 212 -10.49 -10.33 -16.27
C LEU A 212 -9.35 -9.46 -16.81
N LEU A 213 -9.59 -8.15 -16.89
CA LEU A 213 -8.61 -7.18 -17.32
C LEU A 213 -7.46 -7.08 -16.32
N ALA A 214 -7.77 -7.01 -15.03
CA ALA A 214 -6.78 -6.86 -13.96
C ALA A 214 -5.80 -8.04 -13.91
N ARG A 215 -6.31 -9.28 -13.91
CA ARG A 215 -5.48 -10.49 -13.94
C ARG A 215 -4.62 -10.55 -15.20
N ARG A 216 -5.16 -10.17 -16.36
CA ARG A 216 -4.40 -10.11 -17.62
C ARG A 216 -3.30 -9.06 -17.57
N ALA A 217 -3.56 -7.89 -16.98
CA ALA A 217 -2.58 -6.83 -16.82
C ALA A 217 -1.42 -7.27 -15.91
N TRP A 218 -1.74 -7.89 -14.77
CA TRP A 218 -0.76 -8.41 -13.82
C TRP A 218 0.12 -9.52 -14.40
N ARG A 219 -0.45 -10.49 -15.15
CA ARG A 219 0.34 -11.53 -15.82
C ARG A 219 1.31 -11.01 -16.89
N ARG A 220 1.09 -9.76 -17.35
CA ARG A 220 1.89 -9.11 -18.40
C ARG A 220 2.89 -8.10 -17.82
N THR A 221 3.01 -8.00 -16.50
CA THR A 221 4.06 -7.19 -15.87
C THR A 221 5.43 -7.80 -16.14
N GLY A 222 6.49 -6.99 -16.01
CA GLY A 222 7.86 -7.46 -16.14
C GLY A 222 8.31 -8.26 -14.91
N PRO A 223 9.60 -8.65 -14.85
CA PRO A 223 10.16 -9.28 -13.66
C PRO A 223 9.97 -8.37 -12.43
N ALA A 224 9.71 -8.97 -11.28
CA ALA A 224 9.63 -8.24 -10.03
C ALA A 224 11.03 -7.82 -9.54
N LEU A 225 11.10 -6.70 -8.84
CA LEU A 225 12.34 -6.21 -8.22
C LEU A 225 12.89 -7.24 -7.22
N THR A 226 14.20 -7.43 -7.23
CA THR A 226 14.92 -8.15 -6.18
C THR A 226 15.38 -7.18 -5.08
N GLU A 227 15.93 -7.73 -3.99
CA GLU A 227 16.51 -6.95 -2.89
C GLU A 227 17.54 -5.92 -3.39
N SER A 228 18.47 -6.37 -4.24
CA SER A 228 19.53 -5.52 -4.79
C SER A 228 19.01 -4.45 -5.75
N GLU A 229 17.74 -4.51 -6.16
CA GLU A 229 17.10 -3.55 -7.07
C GLU A 229 16.12 -2.60 -6.37
N MET A 230 15.80 -2.83 -5.09
CA MET A 230 14.82 -2.02 -4.35
C MET A 230 15.20 -0.53 -4.27
N TYR A 231 16.49 -0.19 -4.32
CA TYR A 231 16.94 1.21 -4.39
C TYR A 231 16.40 1.96 -5.62
N ARG A 232 16.03 1.25 -6.68
CA ARG A 232 15.47 1.85 -7.90
C ARG A 232 14.09 2.46 -7.68
N VAL A 233 13.37 2.07 -6.62
CA VAL A 233 12.07 2.65 -6.27
C VAL A 233 12.22 4.14 -5.92
N GLU A 234 13.30 4.53 -5.22
CA GLU A 234 13.60 5.93 -4.86
C GLU A 234 14.13 6.78 -6.03
N ASN A 235 14.48 6.16 -7.15
CA ASN A 235 15.15 6.86 -8.25
C ASN A 235 14.21 7.04 -9.44
N GLY A 236 13.76 8.28 -9.66
CA GLY A 236 12.83 8.66 -10.72
C GLY A 236 13.31 8.39 -12.15
N LYS A 237 14.59 8.03 -12.36
CA LYS A 237 15.12 7.62 -13.67
C LYS A 237 14.67 6.22 -14.10
N TYR A 238 14.29 5.37 -13.15
CA TYR A 238 13.81 4.02 -13.44
C TYR A 238 12.30 4.02 -13.54
N ASP A 239 11.76 3.42 -14.60
CA ASP A 239 10.33 3.19 -14.75
C ASP A 239 9.94 1.82 -14.18
N HIS A 240 8.86 1.80 -13.39
CA HIS A 240 8.35 0.60 -12.73
C HIS A 240 6.84 0.50 -12.91
N ARG A 241 6.36 -0.73 -13.03
CA ARG A 241 4.94 -1.03 -12.87
C ARG A 241 4.65 -1.31 -11.40
N THR A 242 3.98 -0.38 -10.74
CA THR A 242 3.53 -0.58 -9.35
C THR A 242 2.23 -1.39 -9.33
N VAL A 243 2.25 -2.53 -8.66
CA VAL A 243 1.05 -3.36 -8.44
C VAL A 243 0.78 -3.49 -6.96
N TYR A 244 -0.50 -3.53 -6.58
CA TYR A 244 -0.88 -3.66 -5.17
C TYR A 244 -2.11 -4.53 -4.92
N CYS A 245 -2.08 -5.26 -3.81
CA CYS A 245 -3.22 -5.94 -3.19
C CYS A 245 -3.18 -5.72 -1.67
N HIS A 246 -4.16 -6.24 -0.93
CA HIS A 246 -4.20 -6.11 0.53
C HIS A 246 -3.87 -7.45 1.19
N ILE A 247 -3.47 -7.43 2.47
CA ILE A 247 -3.33 -8.66 3.27
C ILE A 247 -4.64 -9.48 3.27
N LEU A 248 -5.81 -8.82 3.38
CA LEU A 248 -7.11 -9.49 3.32
C LEU A 248 -7.41 -10.22 2.00
N ASP A 249 -6.70 -9.90 0.92
CA ASP A 249 -6.89 -10.57 -0.37
C ASP A 249 -6.31 -11.98 -0.37
N PHE A 250 -5.24 -12.22 0.40
CA PHE A 250 -4.66 -13.55 0.60
C PHE A 250 -5.60 -14.50 1.35
N ALA A 251 -6.54 -13.98 2.14
CA ALA A 251 -7.54 -14.80 2.84
C ALA A 251 -8.62 -15.37 1.89
N ARG A 252 -8.68 -14.91 0.63
CA ARG A 252 -9.70 -15.34 -0.32
C ARG A 252 -9.46 -16.78 -0.76
N ASN A 253 -10.52 -17.45 -1.19
CA ASN A 253 -10.50 -18.86 -1.58
C ASN A 253 -9.89 -19.74 -0.47
N GLU A 254 -10.30 -19.51 0.78
CA GLU A 254 -9.82 -20.23 1.97
C GLU A 254 -8.28 -20.15 2.13
N GLY A 255 -7.71 -18.96 1.90
CA GLY A 255 -6.26 -18.76 2.02
C GLY A 255 -5.45 -19.18 0.78
N ARG A 256 -6.09 -19.68 -0.29
CA ARG A 256 -5.40 -20.17 -1.50
C ARG A 256 -5.22 -19.13 -2.59
N TRP A 257 -5.73 -17.91 -2.41
CA TRP A 257 -5.55 -16.88 -3.43
C TRP A 257 -4.10 -16.39 -3.45
N VAL A 258 -3.51 -16.32 -4.64
CA VAL A 258 -2.21 -15.71 -4.89
C VAL A 258 -2.32 -14.62 -5.95
N PRO A 259 -1.48 -13.57 -5.88
CA PRO A 259 -1.30 -12.60 -6.95
C PRO A 259 -1.12 -13.26 -8.32
N PRO A 260 -1.85 -12.81 -9.37
CA PRO A 260 -1.73 -13.35 -10.73
C PRO A 260 -0.46 -12.84 -11.45
N LEU A 261 0.69 -13.04 -10.83
CA LEU A 261 2.02 -12.63 -11.30
C LEU A 261 2.81 -13.85 -11.76
N ASN A 262 3.73 -13.63 -12.71
CA ASN A 262 4.69 -14.65 -13.13
C ASN A 262 6.00 -14.45 -12.37
N LEU A 263 6.03 -14.90 -11.11
CA LEU A 263 7.24 -14.84 -10.29
C LEU A 263 8.07 -16.12 -10.47
N PRO A 264 9.40 -16.03 -10.59
CA PRO A 264 10.28 -17.20 -10.48
C PRO A 264 10.07 -17.88 -9.13
N ARG A 265 9.93 -19.20 -9.13
CA ARG A 265 9.86 -19.97 -7.88
C ARG A 265 11.19 -19.87 -7.13
N ALA A 266 11.10 -19.78 -5.80
CA ALA A 266 12.26 -19.84 -4.92
C ALA A 266 12.94 -21.22 -4.96
#